data_AF-A0A402AR89-F1
#
_entry.id   AF-A0A402AR89-F1
#
_cell.length_a   1.000
_cell.length_b   1.000
_cell.length_c   1.000
_cell.angle_alpha   90.00
_cell.angle_beta   90.00
_cell.angle_gamma   90.00
#
_symmetry.space_group_name_H-M   'P 1'
#
loop_
_entity.id
_entity.type
_entity.pdbx_description
1 polymer ?
#
loop_
_entity_poly.entity_id
_entity_poly.type
_entity_poly.pdbx_seq_one_letter_code
_entity_poly.pdbx_strand_id
1 'polypeptide(L)'
;MLDQLEFAFGRYNGGQTAPIGSYLNPRTLAIQQLSADGALPQDGTWVRVDPSASQTLAVIASNVNAVLGTSYSAASFHTQGAGDLIGNPGQGGNDA
;
A
#
# COMPACT_ATOMS: atom_id res chain seq x y z
N MET A 1 -7.06 6.98 -12.66
CA MET A 1 -6.43 5.72 -12.22
C MET A 1 -6.54 5.54 -10.71
N LEU A 2 -6.08 6.51 -9.90
CA LEU A 2 -6.25 6.48 -8.44
C LEU A 2 -7.73 6.34 -8.04
N ASP A 3 -8.61 7.17 -8.63
CA ASP A 3 -10.04 7.21 -8.28
C ASP A 3 -10.76 5.88 -8.56
N GLN A 4 -10.35 5.15 -9.61
CA GLN A 4 -10.96 3.86 -9.99
C GLN A 4 -10.53 2.72 -9.06
N LEU A 5 -9.28 2.74 -8.58
CA LEU A 5 -8.82 1.80 -7.54
C LEU A 5 -9.47 2.10 -6.19
N GLU A 6 -9.57 3.38 -5.84
CA GLU A 6 -10.20 3.81 -4.58
C GLU A 6 -11.68 3.40 -4.54
N PHE A 7 -12.39 3.51 -5.66
CA PHE A 7 -13.79 3.08 -5.77
C PHE A 7 -13.95 1.55 -5.70
N ALA A 8 -13.00 0.79 -6.27
CA ALA A 8 -13.09 -0.67 -6.34
C ALA A 8 -12.62 -1.37 -5.05
N PHE A 9 -11.60 -0.86 -4.38
CA PHE A 9 -10.88 -1.56 -3.30
C PHE A 9 -10.97 -0.89 -1.93
N GLY A 10 -11.56 0.32 -1.86
CA GLY A 10 -11.59 1.12 -0.64
C GLY A 10 -10.24 1.77 -0.34
N ARG A 11 -10.29 3.00 0.18
CA ARG A 11 -9.12 3.85 0.44
C ARG A 11 -8.82 3.92 1.94
N TYR A 12 -7.54 3.85 2.27
CA TYR A 12 -7.00 4.11 3.60
C TYR A 12 -5.90 5.18 3.50
N ASN A 13 -5.90 6.12 4.43
CA ASN A 13 -4.81 7.09 4.51
C ASN A 13 -3.61 6.47 5.25
N GLY A 14 -2.41 6.98 4.96
CA GLY A 14 -1.21 6.59 5.71
C GLY A 14 -1.37 6.81 7.22
N GLY A 15 -0.82 5.90 8.02
CA GLY A 15 -0.96 5.90 9.48
C GLY A 15 -2.33 5.47 10.02
N GLN A 16 -3.31 5.22 9.15
CA GLN A 16 -4.62 4.72 9.55
C GLN A 16 -4.54 3.22 9.88
N THR A 17 -5.26 2.78 10.93
CA THR A 17 -5.49 1.36 11.18
C THR A 17 -6.38 0.79 10.07
N ALA A 18 -5.87 -0.24 9.39
CA ALA A 18 -6.58 -0.97 8.35
C ALA A 18 -6.66 -2.46 8.71
N PRO A 19 -7.65 -3.20 8.17
CA PRO A 19 -7.77 -4.63 8.42
C PRO A 19 -6.57 -5.47 7.93
N ILE A 20 -6.50 -6.74 8.31
CA ILE A 20 -5.61 -7.72 7.65
C ILE A 20 -5.72 -7.67 6.11
N GLY A 21 -4.61 -7.79 5.37
CA GLY A 21 -4.66 -7.90 3.91
C GLY A 21 -3.45 -7.35 3.16
N SER A 22 -3.57 -7.30 1.84
CA SER A 22 -2.56 -6.75 0.92
C SER A 22 -3.01 -5.38 0.41
N TYR A 23 -2.13 -4.40 0.59
CA TYR A 23 -2.38 -3.00 0.32
C TYR A 23 -1.41 -2.50 -0.74
N LEU A 24 -1.95 -1.83 -1.75
CA LEU A 24 -1.18 -1.16 -2.79
C LEU A 24 -1.15 0.34 -2.51
N ASN A 25 0.02 0.95 -2.57
CA ASN A 25 0.12 2.39 -2.75
C ASN A 25 0.14 2.68 -4.26
N PRO A 26 -0.95 3.20 -4.87
CA PRO A 26 -1.05 3.36 -6.31
C PRO A 26 -0.12 4.45 -6.87
N ARG A 27 0.49 5.28 -6.02
CA ARG A 27 1.48 6.29 -6.43
C ARG A 27 2.88 5.71 -6.60
N THR A 28 3.27 4.81 -5.70
CA THR A 28 4.64 4.25 -5.67
C THR A 28 4.71 2.81 -6.16
N LEU A 29 3.56 2.14 -6.30
CA LEU A 29 3.44 0.69 -6.55
C LEU A 29 4.07 -0.17 -5.44
N ALA A 30 4.17 0.38 -4.23
CA ALA A 30 4.57 -0.36 -3.05
C ALA A 30 3.43 -1.27 -2.55
N ILE A 31 3.78 -2.46 -2.08
CA ILE A 31 2.86 -3.43 -1.48
C ILE A 31 3.15 -3.57 0.01
N GLN A 32 2.18 -3.21 0.85
CA GLN A 32 2.19 -3.50 2.28
C GLN A 32 1.27 -4.69 2.57
N GLN A 33 1.77 -5.70 3.28
CA GLN A 33 0.93 -6.80 3.74
C GLN A 33 0.81 -6.75 5.27
N LEU A 34 -0.42 -6.72 5.75
CA LEU A 34 -0.74 -6.75 7.17
C LEU A 34 -1.23 -8.15 7.51
N SER A 35 -0.58 -8.82 8.47
CA SER A 35 -0.95 -10.16 8.96
C SER A 35 -2.03 -10.15 10.04
N ALA A 36 -2.39 -8.97 10.53
CA ALA A 36 -3.49 -8.68 11.43
C ALA A 36 -3.93 -7.23 11.18
N ASP A 37 -5.02 -6.80 11.80
CA ASP A 37 -5.42 -5.39 11.77
C ASP A 37 -4.29 -4.52 12.35
N GLY A 38 -3.90 -3.47 11.63
CA GLY A 38 -2.70 -2.71 11.97
C GLY A 38 -2.60 -1.39 11.23
N ALA A 39 -1.70 -0.53 11.69
CA ALA A 39 -1.44 0.75 11.04
C ALA A 39 -0.73 0.53 9.70
N LEU A 40 -1.20 1.22 8.67
CA LEU A 40 -0.48 1.35 7.41
C LEU A 40 0.71 2.32 7.55
N PRO A 41 1.73 2.20 6.68
CA PRO A 41 2.82 3.18 6.58
C PRO A 41 2.31 4.61 6.59
N GLN A 42 3.04 5.49 7.27
CA GLN A 42 2.58 6.83 7.62
C GLN A 42 2.35 7.71 6.39
N ASP A 43 3.13 7.46 5.33
CA ASP A 43 3.03 8.21 4.09
C ASP A 43 2.08 7.58 3.06
N GLY A 44 1.29 8.47 2.45
CA GLY A 44 0.56 8.19 1.22
C GLY A 44 -0.88 7.72 1.38
N THR A 45 -1.35 7.04 0.35
CA THR A 45 -2.71 6.51 0.26
C THR A 45 -2.61 5.06 -0.18
N TRP A 46 -3.36 4.20 0.49
CA TRP A 46 -3.29 2.76 0.35
C TRP A 46 -4.68 2.23 -0.04
N VAL A 47 -4.71 1.25 -0.93
CA VAL A 47 -5.93 0.56 -1.35
C VAL A 47 -5.81 -0.92 -1.07
N ARG A 48 -6.84 -1.52 -0.48
CA ARG A 48 -6.82 -2.94 -0.10
C ARG A 48 -7.15 -3.82 -1.32
N VAL A 49 -6.12 -4.22 -2.05
CA VAL A 49 -6.26 -5.00 -3.30
C VAL A 49 -6.60 -6.47 -3.09
N ASP A 50 -6.35 -6.99 -1.88
CA ASP A 50 -6.71 -8.37 -1.52
C ASP A 50 -6.90 -8.50 0.01
N PRO A 51 -7.90 -9.27 0.50
CA PRO A 51 -8.04 -9.54 1.92
C PRO A 51 -6.97 -10.47 2.51
N SER A 52 -6.23 -11.20 1.68
CA SER A 52 -5.12 -12.07 2.09
C SER A 52 -3.89 -11.29 2.51
N ALA A 53 -3.27 -11.71 3.62
CA ALA A 53 -2.03 -11.13 4.16
C ALA A 53 -0.75 -11.64 3.47
N SER A 54 -0.86 -12.58 2.52
CA SER A 54 0.28 -13.28 1.95
C SER A 54 0.14 -13.53 0.45
N GLN A 55 -0.60 -12.63 -0.21
CA GLN A 55 -0.76 -12.66 -1.65
C GLN A 55 0.55 -12.39 -2.40
N THR A 56 0.78 -13.13 -3.48
CA THR A 56 1.97 -12.92 -4.31
C THR A 56 1.81 -11.66 -5.18
N LEU A 57 2.92 -11.01 -5.51
CA LEU A 57 2.92 -9.83 -6.39
C LEU A 57 2.33 -10.14 -7.78
N ALA A 58 2.46 -11.38 -8.26
CA ALA A 58 1.86 -11.81 -9.52
C ALA A 58 0.33 -11.79 -9.47
N VAL A 59 -0.27 -12.26 -8.38
CA VAL A 59 -1.74 -12.23 -8.24
C VAL A 59 -2.24 -10.82 -7.96
N ILE A 60 -1.49 -10.03 -7.18
CA ILE A 60 -1.81 -8.60 -7.01
C ILE A 60 -1.83 -7.89 -8.37
N ALA A 61 -0.85 -8.17 -9.23
CA ALA A 61 -0.84 -7.65 -10.60
C ALA A 61 -2.11 -8.02 -11.37
N SER A 62 -2.54 -9.29 -11.30
CA SER A 62 -3.77 -9.76 -11.92
C SER A 62 -5.01 -9.01 -11.41
N ASN A 63 -5.15 -8.84 -10.09
CA ASN A 63 -6.27 -8.13 -9.48
C ASN A 63 -6.32 -6.65 -9.91
N VAL A 64 -5.17 -5.98 -9.92
CA VAL A 64 -5.06 -4.57 -10.34
C VAL A 64 -5.36 -4.43 -11.83
N ASN A 65 -4.81 -5.31 -12.68
CA ASN A 65 -5.06 -5.30 -14.11
C ASN A 65 -6.53 -5.57 -14.46
N ALA A 66 -7.20 -6.45 -13.72
CA ALA A 66 -8.63 -6.71 -13.92
C ALA A 66 -9.49 -5.47 -13.66
N VAL A 67 -9.10 -4.60 -12.72
CA VAL A 67 -9.81 -3.36 -12.41
C VAL A 67 -9.43 -2.21 -13.33
N LEU A 68 -8.14 -2.06 -13.66
CA LEU A 68 -7.62 -0.90 -14.38
C LEU A 68 -7.40 -1.11 -15.87
N GLY A 69 -7.49 -2.33 -16.38
CA GLY A 69 -7.14 -2.65 -17.78
C GLY A 69 -5.65 -2.46 -18.08
N THR A 70 -4.79 -2.54 -17.06
CA THR A 70 -3.33 -2.37 -17.17
C THR A 70 -2.62 -3.67 -17.52
N SER A 71 -1.31 -3.58 -17.73
CA SER A 71 -0.43 -4.74 -18.01
C SER A 71 0.70 -4.87 -16.98
N TYR A 72 0.40 -4.55 -15.71
CA TYR A 72 1.38 -4.73 -14.65
C TYR A 72 1.78 -6.20 -14.50
N SER A 73 3.02 -6.43 -14.11
CA SER A 73 3.54 -7.75 -13.76
C SER A 73 4.03 -7.73 -12.32
N ALA A 74 4.45 -8.88 -11.78
CA ALA A 74 5.06 -8.95 -10.45
C ALA A 74 6.24 -7.97 -10.29
N ALA A 75 7.02 -7.75 -11.36
CA ALA A 75 8.18 -6.86 -11.36
C ALA A 75 7.80 -5.36 -11.36
N SER A 76 6.53 -5.03 -11.59
CA SER A 76 6.04 -3.65 -11.50
C SER A 76 5.88 -3.17 -10.06
N PHE A 77 5.88 -4.10 -9.10
CA PHE A 77 5.65 -3.83 -7.69
C PHE A 77 6.91 -4.11 -6.87
N HIS A 78 6.97 -3.49 -5.70
CA HIS A 78 7.96 -3.80 -4.68
C HIS A 78 7.27 -3.90 -3.33
N THR A 79 7.78 -4.76 -2.45
CA THR A 79 7.27 -4.85 -1.08
C THR A 79 7.74 -3.63 -0.29
N GLN A 80 6.83 -3.02 0.47
CA GLN A 80 7.17 -1.98 1.42
C GLN A 80 8.16 -2.56 2.45
N GLY A 81 9.31 -1.91 2.62
CA GLY A 81 10.27 -2.26 3.67
C GLY A 81 9.72 -1.92 5.05
N ALA A 82 10.21 -2.58 6.10
CA ALA A 82 9.79 -2.41 7.50
C ALA A 82 10.03 -1.01 8.12
N GLY A 83 10.29 0.02 7.30
CA GLY A 83 10.74 1.33 7.74
C GLY A 83 9.92 2.46 7.13
N ASP A 84 8.68 2.58 7.56
CA ASP A 84 8.03 3.89 7.63
C ASP A 84 7.24 4.02 8.94
N LEU A 85 7.89 3.60 10.03
CA LEU A 85 7.54 3.96 11.40
C LEU A 85 8.43 5.10 11.90
N ILE A 86 9.00 5.89 10.99
CA ILE A 86 9.78 7.06 11.37
C ILE A 86 8.83 8.26 11.36
N GLY A 87 7.95 8.29 12.36
CA GLY A 87 7.46 9.55 12.88
C GLY A 87 8.64 10.28 13.51
N ASN A 88 9.42 11.00 12.71
CA ASN A 88 10.45 11.92 13.20
C ASN A 88 10.04 13.39 12.99
N PRO A 89 8.99 13.89 13.67
CA PRO A 89 8.96 15.32 13.96
C PRO A 89 10.12 15.62 14.92
N GLY A 90 11.19 16.24 14.40
CA GLY A 90 12.28 16.80 15.23
C GLY A 90 13.71 16.29 14.99
N GLN A 91 13.98 15.51 13.92
CA GLN A 91 15.38 15.16 13.55
C GLN A 91 16.00 16.08 12.49
N GLY A 92 15.35 17.20 12.15
CA GLY A 92 16.06 18.33 11.57
C GLY A 92 16.94 18.90 12.67
N GLY A 93 18.24 18.55 12.63
CA GLY A 93 19.22 19.09 13.57
C GLY A 93 19.08 20.61 13.63
N ASN A 94 18.77 21.11 14.82
CA ASN A 94 18.98 22.47 15.29
C ASN A 94 18.77 23.58 14.25
N ASP A 95 17.61 24.24 14.34
CA ASP A 95 17.62 25.71 14.31
C ASP A 95 18.30 26.20 15.61
N ALA A 96 19.62 26.38 15.55
CA ALA A 96 20.44 27.15 16.48
C ALA A 96 21.81 27.48 15.83
#